data_AF-A0A7S3X9F0-F1
#
_entry.id   AF-A0A7S3X9F0-F1
#
_cell.length_a   1.000
_cell.length_b   1.000
_cell.length_c   1.000
_cell.angle_alpha   90.00
_cell.angle_beta   90.00
_cell.angle_gamma   90.00
#
_symmetry.space_group_name_H-M   'P 1'
#
loop_
_entity.id
_entity.type
_entity.pdbx_description
1 polymer ?
#
loop_
_entity_poly.entity_id
_entity_poly.type
_entity_poly.pdbx_seq_one_letter_code
_entity_poly.pdbx_strand_id
1 'polypeptide(L)'
;KVNNGRLVHVQGHASGLVPLADAQFEDAVAERVLKLQSTVEVFEWAQTTRAWQDGEVRRVQPRFHTEWVTTHNDSHRFRKPSPENPRPPNGLILGTQTVLCEKAVLGGFALPREMVNGFRTFEPAMHLLPQRVTAC
;
A
#
# COMPACT_ATOMS: atom_id res chain seq x y z
N LYS A 1 -26.14 -0.21 -30.64
CA LYS A 1 -26.07 -0.45 -29.18
C LYS A 1 -25.64 -1.89 -28.97
N VAL A 2 -24.43 -2.12 -28.47
CA VAL A 2 -23.95 -3.49 -28.21
C VAL A 2 -24.65 -3.98 -26.93
N ASN A 3 -25.34 -5.13 -27.01
CA ASN A 3 -26.10 -5.85 -25.97
C ASN A 3 -27.56 -5.47 -25.62
N ASN A 4 -28.23 -4.52 -26.29
CA ASN A 4 -29.70 -4.31 -26.16
C ASN A 4 -30.28 -4.32 -24.72
N GLY A 5 -29.53 -3.85 -23.71
CA GLY A 5 -29.95 -3.86 -22.31
C GLY A 5 -29.90 -5.22 -21.60
N ARG A 6 -29.28 -6.24 -22.20
CA ARG A 6 -29.10 -7.57 -21.61
C ARG A 6 -27.82 -7.62 -20.78
N LEU A 7 -27.91 -8.26 -19.62
CA LEU A 7 -26.75 -8.65 -18.83
C LEU A 7 -25.98 -9.74 -19.58
N VAL A 8 -24.67 -9.53 -19.75
CA VAL A 8 -23.77 -10.52 -20.34
C VAL A 8 -22.72 -10.87 -19.31
N HIS A 9 -22.68 -12.14 -18.96
CA HIS A 9 -21.61 -12.71 -18.14
C HIS A 9 -20.47 -13.12 -19.06
N VAL A 10 -19.25 -12.65 -18.77
CA VAL A 10 -18.04 -13.03 -19.48
C VAL A 10 -17.08 -13.69 -18.50
N GLN A 11 -16.46 -14.79 -18.91
CA GLN A 11 -15.47 -15.52 -18.13
C GLN A 11 -14.27 -15.82 -19.01
N GLY A 12 -13.07 -15.72 -18.43
CA GLY A 12 -11.82 -15.99 -19.13
C GLY A 12 -10.63 -15.43 -18.39
N HIS A 13 -9.45 -15.56 -19.00
CA HIS A 13 -8.21 -14.99 -18.48
C HIS A 13 -8.06 -13.53 -18.92
N ALA A 14 -8.01 -12.62 -17.94
CA ALA A 14 -7.73 -11.22 -18.18
C ALA A 14 -6.23 -10.94 -17.97
N SER A 15 -5.65 -10.11 -18.82
CA SER A 15 -4.23 -9.76 -18.76
C SER A 15 -4.00 -8.27 -19.08
N GLY A 16 -3.01 -7.68 -18.41
CA GLY A 16 -2.53 -6.34 -18.74
C GLY A 16 -1.56 -6.36 -19.91
N LEU A 17 -1.65 -5.39 -20.80
CA LEU A 17 -0.76 -5.25 -21.96
C LEU A 17 0.39 -4.27 -21.72
N VAL A 18 0.37 -3.55 -20.60
CA VAL A 18 1.40 -2.58 -20.20
C VAL A 18 1.93 -2.97 -18.83
N PRO A 19 3.26 -3.02 -18.61
CA PRO A 19 3.85 -3.26 -17.31
C PRO A 19 3.41 -2.23 -16.29
N LEU A 20 3.24 -2.64 -15.03
CA LEU A 20 2.94 -1.74 -13.93
C LEU A 20 4.15 -1.65 -12.99
N ALA A 21 4.40 -0.45 -12.50
CA ALA A 21 5.40 -0.20 -11.48
C ALA A 21 4.85 0.76 -10.44
N ASP A 22 5.34 0.63 -9.21
CA ASP A 22 5.21 1.69 -8.22
C ASP A 22 6.31 2.72 -8.47
N ALA A 23 5.95 3.97 -8.74
CA ALA A 23 6.88 5.01 -9.18
C ALA A 23 7.95 5.36 -8.13
N GLN A 24 7.74 5.00 -6.86
CA GLN A 24 8.75 5.20 -5.82
C GLN A 24 9.84 4.11 -5.82
N PHE A 25 9.69 3.04 -6.61
CA PHE A 25 10.60 1.91 -6.68
C PHE A 25 10.99 1.58 -8.14
N GLU A 26 12.14 2.08 -8.60
CA GLU A 26 12.62 1.94 -9.98
C GLU A 26 12.64 0.49 -10.50
N ASP A 27 13.04 -0.46 -9.64
CA ASP A 27 13.23 -1.86 -10.02
C ASP A 27 11.95 -2.71 -9.89
N ALA A 28 10.85 -2.15 -9.38
CA ALA A 28 9.63 -2.90 -9.04
C ALA A 28 8.62 -2.94 -10.19
N VAL A 29 8.97 -3.61 -11.28
CA VAL A 29 8.13 -3.70 -12.49
C VAL A 29 7.47 -5.07 -12.60
N ALA A 30 6.13 -5.10 -12.61
CA ALA A 30 5.33 -6.30 -12.82
C ALA A 30 4.74 -6.32 -14.23
N GLU A 31 5.03 -7.38 -14.99
CA GLU A 31 4.48 -7.59 -16.33
C GLU A 31 3.14 -8.34 -16.30
N ARG A 32 2.31 -8.08 -17.31
CA ARG A 32 1.05 -8.81 -17.58
C ARG A 32 0.00 -8.76 -16.47
N VAL A 33 0.15 -7.88 -15.48
CA VAL A 33 -0.78 -7.69 -14.37
C VAL A 33 -1.85 -6.63 -14.70
N LEU A 34 -3.04 -6.80 -14.13
CA LEU A 34 -4.16 -5.87 -14.30
C LEU A 34 -4.07 -4.68 -13.32
N LYS A 35 -3.53 -4.92 -12.14
CA LYS A 35 -3.51 -4.01 -11.00
C LYS A 35 -2.36 -4.38 -10.09
N LEU A 36 -1.58 -3.38 -9.69
CA LEU A 36 -0.48 -3.53 -8.74
C LEU A 36 -0.85 -2.75 -7.47
N GLN A 37 -0.78 -3.40 -6.32
CA GLN A 37 -0.95 -2.76 -5.02
C GLN A 37 0.33 -2.95 -4.21
N SER A 38 0.90 -1.84 -3.75
CA SER A 38 2.05 -1.79 -2.86
C SER A 38 1.60 -1.27 -1.50
N THR A 39 2.09 -1.89 -0.43
CA THR A 39 1.95 -1.37 0.93
C THR A 39 3.36 -1.18 1.49
N VAL A 40 3.71 0.07 1.78
CA VAL A 40 5.02 0.43 2.31
C VAL A 40 4.89 0.69 3.81
N GLU A 41 5.67 -0.04 4.57
CA GLU A 41 5.73 0.03 6.03
C GLU A 41 7.17 0.28 6.48
N VAL A 42 7.31 0.97 7.61
CA VAL A 42 8.58 1.16 8.30
C VAL A 42 8.45 0.68 9.74
N PHE A 43 9.53 0.12 10.29
CA PHE A 43 9.56 -0.35 11.66
C PHE A 43 10.05 0.78 12.56
N GLU A 44 9.15 1.36 13.34
CA GLU A 44 9.40 2.60 14.09
C GLU A 44 8.92 2.49 15.54
N TRP A 45 9.48 3.35 16.39
CA TRP A 45 8.94 3.58 17.73
C TRP A 45 7.59 4.28 17.67
N ALA A 46 6.65 3.80 18.47
CA ALA A 46 5.37 4.42 18.73
C ALA A 46 5.26 4.75 20.22
N GLN A 47 4.61 5.88 20.54
CA GLN A 47 4.33 6.28 21.91
C GLN A 47 2.87 5.96 22.25
N THR A 48 2.67 5.08 23.23
CA THR A 48 1.36 4.89 23.88
C THR A 48 1.34 5.61 25.22
N THR A 49 0.14 5.97 25.68
CA THR A 49 -0.03 6.67 26.95
C THR A 49 -0.85 5.83 27.90
N ARG A 50 -0.26 5.45 29.04
CA ARG A 50 -1.01 4.85 30.13
C ARG A 50 -1.45 5.95 31.09
N ALA A 51 -2.75 6.16 31.20
CA ALA A 51 -3.33 7.04 32.20
C ALA A 51 -4.03 6.22 33.29
N TRP A 52 -3.90 6.64 34.54
CA TRP A 52 -4.63 6.07 35.66
C TRP A 52 -4.93 7.14 36.72
N GLN A 53 -5.94 6.87 37.55
CA GLN A 53 -6.20 7.69 38.74
C GLN A 53 -5.40 7.16 39.91
N ASP A 54 -4.79 8.08 40.65
CA ASP A 54 -4.11 7.83 41.91
C ASP A 54 -4.71 8.80 42.94
N GLY A 55 -5.79 8.36 43.60
CA GLY A 55 -6.67 9.24 44.37
C GLY A 55 -7.37 10.28 43.47
N GLU A 56 -7.29 11.56 43.85
CA GLU A 56 -7.81 12.68 43.04
C GLU A 56 -6.87 13.09 41.89
N VAL A 57 -5.64 12.55 41.85
CA VAL A 57 -4.62 12.94 40.86
C VAL A 57 -4.66 12.02 39.64
N ARG A 58 -4.80 12.60 38.45
CA ARG A 58 -4.66 11.87 37.18
C ARG A 58 -3.17 11.74 36.82
N ARG A 59 -2.64 10.52 36.82
CA ARG A 59 -1.27 10.22 36.38
C ARG A 59 -1.24 9.76 34.93
N VAL A 60 -0.19 10.18 34.21
CA VAL A 60 0.01 9.90 32.78
C VAL A 60 1.47 9.49 32.57
N GLN A 61 1.68 8.25 32.14
CA GLN A 61 3.00 7.69 31.84
C GLN A 61 3.11 7.32 30.36
N PRO A 62 4.08 7.89 29.61
CA PRO A 62 4.36 7.44 28.26
C PRO A 62 4.99 6.04 28.29
N ARG A 63 4.67 5.23 27.29
CA ARG A 63 5.29 3.94 27.00
C ARG A 63 5.70 3.93 25.54
N PHE A 64 6.79 3.24 25.25
CA PHE A 64 7.33 3.13 23.91
C PHE A 64 7.43 1.66 23.51
N HIS A 65 7.03 1.35 22.29
CA HIS A 65 7.25 0.05 21.66
C HIS A 65 7.52 0.25 20.17
N THR A 66 8.08 -0.74 19.51
CA THR A 66 8.30 -0.73 18.07
C THR A 66 7.18 -1.47 17.35
N GLU A 67 6.74 -0.96 16.21
CA GLU A 67 5.76 -1.62 15.36
C GLU A 67 5.97 -1.25 13.88
N TRP A 68 5.42 -2.08 12.98
CA TRP A 68 5.35 -1.74 11.56
C TRP A 68 4.24 -0.70 11.38
N VAL A 69 4.58 0.44 10.78
CA VAL A 69 3.64 1.54 10.55
C VAL A 69 3.61 1.94 9.07
N THR A 70 2.42 2.27 8.60
CA THR A 70 2.13 2.84 7.28
C THR A 70 2.17 4.37 7.28
N THR A 71 2.47 4.98 8.42
CA THR A 71 2.59 6.44 8.58
C THR A 71 3.75 6.74 9.52
N HIS A 72 4.59 7.70 9.15
CA HIS A 72 5.78 8.05 9.93
C HIS A 72 5.39 8.63 11.29
N ASN A 73 5.95 8.06 12.35
CA ASN A 73 5.82 8.57 13.70
C ASN A 73 6.88 9.62 13.99
N ASP A 74 6.49 10.90 13.88
CA ASP A 74 7.34 12.05 14.19
C ASP A 74 7.74 12.06 15.68
N SER A 75 8.94 11.54 15.96
CA SER A 75 9.49 11.40 17.31
C SER A 75 9.81 12.73 18.01
N HIS A 76 9.72 13.88 17.31
CA HIS A 76 9.77 15.20 17.96
C HIS A 76 8.52 15.46 18.81
N ARG A 77 7.40 14.78 18.52
CA ARG A 77 6.14 14.88 19.28
C ARG A 77 6.13 13.99 20.52
N PHE A 78 7.13 13.14 20.68
CA PHE A 78 7.22 12.25 21.83
C PHE A 78 7.57 13.02 23.10
N ARG A 79 6.98 12.61 24.21
CA ARG A 79 7.31 13.15 25.53
C ARG A 79 8.73 12.71 25.90
N LYS A 80 9.60 13.68 26.17
CA LYS A 80 11.02 13.42 26.49
C LYS A 80 11.20 12.99 27.95
N PRO A 81 12.19 12.13 28.25
CA PRO A 81 13.10 11.46 27.31
C PRO A 81 12.39 10.38 26.46
N SER A 82 12.75 10.26 25.18
CA SER A 82 12.13 9.33 24.24
C SER A 82 13.16 8.78 23.25
N PRO A 83 12.90 7.62 22.62
CA PRO A 83 13.62 7.20 21.43
C PRO A 83 13.39 8.16 20.25
N GLU A 84 14.21 8.00 19.20
CA GLU A 84 14.13 8.76 17.96
C GLU A 84 13.85 7.81 16.79
N ASN A 85 12.99 8.24 15.87
CA ASN A 85 12.75 7.56 14.60
C ASN A 85 13.56 8.23 13.49
N PRO A 86 14.23 7.46 12.62
CA PRO A 86 14.88 8.02 11.45
C PRO A 86 13.83 8.64 10.53
N ARG A 87 14.21 9.69 9.79
CA ARG A 87 13.33 10.21 8.74
C ARG A 87 13.27 9.23 7.58
N PRO A 88 12.08 8.96 7.01
CA PRO A 88 11.99 8.19 5.77
C PRO A 88 12.84 8.85 4.66
N PRO A 89 13.40 8.06 3.74
CA PRO A 89 14.05 8.59 2.54
C PRO A 89 13.13 9.58 1.80
N ASN A 90 13.72 10.58 1.16
CA ASN A 90 12.97 11.46 0.26
C ASN A 90 12.29 10.62 -0.82
N GLY A 91 11.09 11.01 -1.25
CA GLY A 91 10.33 10.28 -2.28
C GLY A 91 9.57 9.05 -1.77
N LEU A 92 9.92 8.50 -0.60
CA LEU A 92 9.22 7.34 -0.05
C LEU A 92 7.88 7.74 0.58
N ILE A 93 6.80 7.22 0.03
CA ILE A 93 5.44 7.44 0.53
C ILE A 93 4.99 6.17 1.25
N LEU A 94 4.78 6.29 2.57
CA LEU A 94 4.27 5.20 3.39
C LEU A 94 2.78 4.96 3.14
N GLY A 95 2.34 3.71 3.35
CA GLY A 95 0.96 3.29 3.17
C GLY A 95 0.70 2.55 1.87
N THR A 96 -0.57 2.46 1.51
CA THR A 96 -1.02 1.63 0.39
C THR A 96 -1.28 2.47 -0.85
N GLN A 97 -0.63 2.10 -1.96
CA GLN A 97 -0.89 2.66 -3.28
C GLN A 97 -1.39 1.59 -4.22
N THR A 98 -2.05 2.02 -5.30
CA THR A 98 -2.60 1.10 -6.29
C THR A 98 -2.51 1.72 -7.67
N VAL A 99 -1.87 0.99 -8.58
CA VAL A 99 -1.69 1.35 -9.98
C VAL A 99 -2.56 0.42 -10.84
N LEU A 100 -3.29 0.99 -11.79
CA LEU A 100 -4.17 0.25 -12.70
C LEU A 100 -3.50 0.14 -14.07
N CYS A 101 -3.64 -1.02 -14.72
CA CYS A 101 -3.26 -1.16 -16.12
C CYS A 101 -4.22 -0.39 -17.02
N GLU A 102 -3.68 0.53 -17.82
CA GLU A 102 -4.47 1.34 -18.76
C GLU A 102 -4.96 0.54 -19.96
N LYS A 103 -4.29 -0.57 -20.28
CA LYS A 103 -4.61 -1.45 -21.41
C LYS A 103 -4.76 -2.88 -20.91
N ALA A 104 -5.95 -3.21 -20.42
CA ALA A 104 -6.29 -4.55 -20.00
C ALA A 104 -7.20 -5.23 -21.04
N VAL A 105 -7.04 -6.54 -21.21
CA VAL A 105 -7.87 -7.33 -22.12
C VAL A 105 -8.38 -8.60 -21.45
N LEU A 106 -9.54 -9.08 -21.92
CA LEU A 106 -10.10 -10.40 -21.64
C LEU A 106 -10.28 -11.11 -22.98
N GLY A 107 -9.35 -11.99 -23.33
CA GLY A 107 -9.27 -12.52 -24.71
C GLY A 107 -9.13 -11.38 -25.72
N GLY A 108 -10.10 -11.26 -26.64
CA GLY A 108 -10.12 -10.19 -27.66
C GLY A 108 -10.79 -8.88 -27.22
N PHE A 109 -11.29 -8.79 -25.98
CA PHE A 109 -12.06 -7.63 -25.52
C PHE A 109 -11.21 -6.71 -24.65
N ALA A 110 -11.23 -5.41 -24.93
CA ALA A 110 -10.65 -4.41 -24.04
C ALA A 110 -11.51 -4.27 -22.76
N LEU A 111 -10.87 -4.28 -21.60
CA LEU A 111 -11.51 -4.05 -20.32
C LEU A 111 -11.47 -2.55 -19.96
N PRO A 112 -12.63 -1.92 -19.70
CA PRO A 112 -12.69 -0.55 -19.19
C PRO A 112 -11.98 -0.41 -17.83
N ARG A 113 -11.46 0.78 -17.55
CA ARG A 113 -10.74 1.10 -16.32
C ARG A 113 -11.57 0.81 -15.07
N GLU A 114 -12.88 1.06 -15.14
CA GLU A 114 -13.82 0.84 -14.04
C GLU A 114 -13.96 -0.65 -13.71
N MET A 115 -13.93 -1.52 -14.72
CA MET A 115 -13.94 -2.97 -14.53
C MET A 115 -12.63 -3.44 -13.89
N VAL A 116 -11.49 -2.94 -14.38
CA VAL A 116 -10.17 -3.26 -13.80
C VAL A 116 -10.10 -2.80 -12.34
N ASN A 117 -10.60 -1.60 -12.05
CA ASN A 117 -10.65 -1.09 -10.68
C ASN A 117 -11.53 -1.95 -9.77
N GLY A 118 -12.60 -2.54 -10.32
CA GLY A 118 -13.52 -3.45 -9.63
C GLY A 118 -12.89 -4.77 -9.17
N PHE A 119 -11.72 -5.18 -9.70
CA PHE A 119 -10.99 -6.32 -9.17
C PHE A 119 -10.39 -6.00 -7.80
N ARG A 120 -10.76 -6.82 -6.81
CA ARG A 120 -10.37 -6.66 -5.39
C ARG A 120 -9.54 -7.82 -4.84
N THR A 121 -9.48 -8.94 -5.55
CA THR A 121 -8.68 -10.09 -5.14
C THR A 121 -7.26 -9.91 -5.63
N PHE A 122 -6.34 -9.74 -4.69
CA PHE A 122 -4.90 -9.61 -4.96
C PHE A 122 -4.18 -10.90 -4.59
N GLU A 123 -3.09 -11.18 -5.31
CA GLU A 123 -2.17 -12.27 -5.01
C GLU A 123 -0.77 -11.72 -4.74
N PRO A 124 0.05 -12.39 -3.91
CA PRO A 124 1.42 -11.97 -3.65
C PRO A 124 2.28 -11.92 -4.93
N ALA A 125 2.80 -10.74 -5.25
CA ALA A 125 3.61 -10.51 -6.46
C ALA A 125 5.10 -10.85 -6.28
N MET A 126 5.51 -11.53 -5.19
CA MET A 126 6.93 -11.83 -4.90
C MET A 126 7.66 -12.62 -6.00
N HIS A 127 6.92 -13.35 -6.84
CA HIS A 127 7.47 -14.10 -7.97
C HIS A 127 7.64 -13.27 -9.24
N LEU A 128 7.06 -12.07 -9.27
CA LEU A 128 7.12 -11.11 -10.39
C LEU A 128 8.07 -9.94 -10.12
N LEU A 129 8.45 -9.75 -8.85
CA LEU A 129 9.20 -8.59 -8.37
C LEU A 129 10.54 -9.02 -7.78
N PRO A 130 11.56 -8.15 -7.78
CA PRO A 130 12.81 -8.44 -7.10
C PRO A 130 12.60 -8.55 -5.58
N GLN A 131 13.47 -9.32 -4.91
CA GLN A 131 13.42 -9.48 -3.44
C GLN A 131 13.71 -8.19 -2.68
N ARG A 132 14.38 -7.24 -3.33
CA ARG A 132 14.75 -5.94 -2.78
C ARG A 132 14.50 -4.90 -3.84
N VAL A 133 14.03 -3.74 -3.39
CA VAL A 133 13.75 -2.58 -4.23
C VAL A 133 14.46 -1.38 -3.63
N THR A 134 14.82 -0.42 -4.47
CA THR A 134 15.45 0.84 -4.06
C THR A 134 14.42 1.96 -4.17
N ALA A 135 14.29 2.77 -3.12
CA ALA A 135 13.48 3.97 -3.17
C ALA A 135 14.20 5.07 -3.96
N CYS A 136 13.45 5.81 -4.78
CA CYS A 136 13.98 6.85 -5.68
C CYS A 136 14.01 8.23 -5.02
#